data_AF-A0A1F9KBC4-F1
#
_entry.id   AF-A0A1F9KBC4-F1
#
_cell.length_a   1.000
_cell.length_b   1.000
_cell.length_c   1.000
_cell.angle_alpha   90.00
_cell.angle_beta   90.00
_cell.angle_gamma   90.00
#
_symmetry.space_group_name_H-M   'P 1'
#
loop_
_entity.id
_entity.type
_entity.pdbx_description
1 polymer ?
#
loop_
_entity_poly.entity_id
_entity_poly.type
_entity_poly.pdbx_seq_one_letter_code
_entity_poly.pdbx_strand_id
1 'polypeptide(L)'
;MMNYGKQRFDLVLEPISGKAVPVHAGEVLRITEVGGEQCVDFNAFNLHDYKEKMDVGATRSATGFRPRKADIIFSNPPRFRPMLGILEMAPTCQTDILGRTCHATLYEMRFGFELHTNCQDTMAESISEYGLTPDDVHDSFNMWMNTEWDSTGKWWIVRNTGRAGDYVDLVSFFDILAVPITCGSGDVQWTSNFSFKPIRIQIFEASADTRAIVDQVNARYGRLKNQRTVDKFRVRDIKTDRELRPTPGWKPQFVNYPIKVEDTPVELSQAEHRKAQSLQEQGFGNDVGDVVRRAVMIWCNKHLARGGKLTVPMI
;
A
#
# COMPACT_ATOMS: atom_id res chain seq x y z
N MET A 1 17.28 12.89 15.69
CA MET A 1 16.38 13.45 14.66
C MET A 1 17.03 13.20 13.31
N MET A 2 16.29 12.63 12.37
CA MET A 2 16.79 12.39 11.01
C MET A 2 16.91 13.72 10.28
N ASN A 3 18.02 13.97 9.59
CA ASN A 3 18.21 15.21 8.85
C ASN A 3 17.61 15.06 7.45
N TYR A 4 16.81 16.03 7.02
CA TYR A 4 16.32 16.12 5.65
C TYR A 4 17.15 17.12 4.84
N GLY A 5 17.07 17.03 3.52
CA GLY A 5 17.67 18.02 2.64
C GLY A 5 16.92 19.35 2.65
N LYS A 6 17.29 20.24 1.73
CA LYS A 6 16.63 21.54 1.57
C LYS A 6 15.16 21.34 1.19
N GLN A 7 14.28 22.17 1.75
CA GLN A 7 12.90 22.24 1.26
C GLN A 7 12.89 22.78 -0.17
N ARG A 8 12.35 22.00 -1.11
CA ARG A 8 12.25 22.37 -2.54
C ARG A 8 10.83 22.66 -3.02
N PHE A 9 9.84 22.24 -2.25
CA PHE A 9 8.43 22.42 -2.59
C PHE A 9 7.62 22.75 -1.34
N ASP A 10 6.62 23.61 -1.49
CA ASP A 10 5.76 24.08 -0.41
C ASP A 10 4.44 24.59 -1.00
N LEU A 11 3.34 23.94 -0.63
CA LEU A 11 2.01 24.31 -1.10
C LEU A 11 0.97 24.07 -0.01
N VAL A 12 0.07 25.03 0.19
CA VAL A 12 -1.14 24.84 0.96
C VAL A 12 -2.25 24.40 0.01
N LEU A 13 -2.85 23.25 0.31
CA LEU A 13 -4.04 22.74 -0.35
C LEU A 13 -5.26 23.23 0.42
N GLU A 14 -6.08 24.02 -0.25
CA GLU A 14 -7.35 24.51 0.29
C GLU A 14 -8.36 23.37 0.44
N PRO A 15 -9.42 23.54 1.25
CA PRO A 15 -10.55 22.62 1.31
C PRO A 15 -11.04 22.14 -0.06
N ILE A 16 -11.28 20.83 -0.19
CA ILE A 16 -11.75 20.17 -1.42
C ILE A 16 -10.76 20.36 -2.58
N SER A 17 -9.46 20.26 -2.29
CA SER A 17 -8.43 20.30 -3.30
C SER A 17 -7.37 19.21 -3.09
N GLY A 18 -6.57 19.04 -4.12
CA GLY A 18 -5.52 18.04 -4.18
C GLY A 18 -4.44 18.46 -5.16
N LYS A 19 -3.27 17.83 -5.06
CA LYS A 19 -2.20 18.05 -6.03
C LYS A 19 -1.39 16.78 -6.22
N ALA A 20 -1.22 16.36 -7.47
CA ALA A 20 -0.22 15.36 -7.81
C ALA A 20 1.16 16.04 -7.92
N VAL A 21 2.14 15.52 -7.18
CA VAL A 21 3.51 16.08 -7.12
C VAL A 21 4.55 14.97 -7.28
N PRO A 22 5.60 15.14 -8.11
CA PRO A 22 6.71 14.20 -8.17
C PRO A 22 7.52 14.24 -6.87
N VAL A 23 7.80 13.08 -6.30
CA VAL A 23 8.69 12.87 -5.15
C VAL A 23 9.73 11.84 -5.56
N HIS A 24 10.98 12.25 -5.66
CA HIS A 24 12.07 11.42 -6.13
C HIS A 24 12.59 10.48 -5.05
N ALA A 25 13.33 9.45 -5.46
CA ALA A 25 13.93 8.49 -4.54
C ALA A 25 14.77 9.18 -3.44
N GLY A 26 14.45 8.88 -2.18
CA GLY A 26 15.10 9.43 -0.98
C GLY A 26 14.57 10.80 -0.53
N GLU A 27 13.72 11.45 -1.32
CA GLU A 27 13.05 12.68 -0.88
C GLU A 27 11.96 12.36 0.15
N VAL A 28 11.62 13.38 0.94
CA VAL A 28 10.61 13.29 2.00
C VAL A 28 9.45 14.21 1.68
N LEU A 29 8.26 13.63 1.55
CA LEU A 29 7.00 14.36 1.52
C LEU A 29 6.49 14.53 2.94
N ARG A 30 6.34 15.77 3.38
CA ARG A 30 5.66 16.14 4.61
C ARG A 30 4.25 16.61 4.32
N ILE A 31 3.29 16.05 5.04
CA ILE A 31 1.89 16.48 5.03
C ILE A 31 1.58 17.01 6.42
N THR A 32 1.13 18.26 6.51
CA THR A 32 0.88 18.96 7.77
C THR A 32 -0.56 19.46 7.85
N GLU A 33 -1.20 19.21 8.98
CA GLU A 33 -2.49 19.81 9.35
C GLU A 33 -2.33 21.31 9.54
N VAL A 34 -3.03 22.14 8.76
CA VAL A 34 -2.99 23.61 8.94
C VAL A 34 -4.03 24.02 9.97
N GLY A 35 -5.29 23.62 9.77
CA GLY A 35 -6.39 23.90 10.70
C GLY A 35 -6.56 22.85 11.80
N GLY A 36 -5.97 21.66 11.64
CA GLY A 36 -6.27 20.50 12.47
C GLY A 36 -7.58 19.83 12.08
N GLU A 37 -7.76 18.59 12.54
CA GLU A 37 -8.98 17.81 12.36
C GLU A 37 -9.44 17.70 10.89
N GLN A 38 -8.50 17.65 9.93
CA GLN A 38 -8.77 17.32 8.52
C GLN A 38 -8.35 15.88 8.22
N CYS A 39 -9.16 15.16 7.45
CA CYS A 39 -8.76 13.86 6.90
C CYS A 39 -8.01 14.07 5.58
N VAL A 40 -6.90 13.35 5.40
CA VAL A 40 -6.10 13.38 4.17
C VAL A 40 -6.12 12.02 3.52
N ASP A 41 -6.71 11.95 2.34
CA ASP A 41 -6.66 10.77 1.49
C ASP A 41 -5.39 10.85 0.61
N PHE A 42 -4.68 9.74 0.49
CA PHE A 42 -3.41 9.70 -0.24
C PHE A 42 -3.36 8.56 -1.26
N ASN A 43 -2.90 8.87 -2.47
CA ASN A 43 -2.54 7.92 -3.51
C ASN A 43 -1.09 8.14 -3.96
N ALA A 44 -0.47 7.09 -4.48
CA ALA A 44 0.86 7.21 -5.08
C ALA A 44 1.02 6.24 -6.26
N PHE A 45 1.74 6.71 -7.28
CA PHE A 45 2.04 5.96 -8.49
C PHE A 45 3.55 5.96 -8.71
N ASN A 46 4.10 4.92 -9.35
CA ASN A 46 5.46 4.99 -9.86
C ASN A 46 5.49 5.97 -11.04
N LEU A 47 6.40 6.94 -10.98
CA LEU A 47 6.53 7.99 -11.99
C LEU A 47 6.91 7.44 -13.38
N HIS A 48 7.54 6.27 -13.41
CA HIS A 48 8.04 5.60 -14.62
C HIS A 48 7.14 4.45 -15.10
N ASP A 49 6.11 4.09 -14.33
CA ASP A 49 5.09 3.11 -14.70
C ASP A 49 3.86 3.25 -13.79
N TYR A 50 2.88 4.07 -14.18
CA TYR A 50 1.70 4.34 -13.37
C TYR A 50 0.83 3.11 -13.05
N LYS A 51 1.04 1.97 -13.72
CA LYS A 51 0.36 0.71 -13.35
C LYS A 51 0.99 0.04 -12.14
N GLU A 52 2.21 0.44 -11.75
CA GLU A 52 2.71 0.24 -10.39
C GLU A 52 2.22 1.41 -9.51
N LYS A 53 1.26 1.11 -8.64
CA LYS A 53 0.59 2.07 -7.75
C LYS A 53 0.51 1.54 -6.32
N MET A 54 0.22 2.43 -5.38
CA MET A 54 0.11 2.09 -3.97
C MET A 54 -0.96 1.01 -3.77
N ASP A 55 -0.67 0.04 -2.90
CA ASP A 55 -1.59 -1.05 -2.56
C ASP A 55 -1.76 -1.12 -1.04
N VAL A 56 -2.90 -0.62 -0.58
CA VAL A 56 -3.25 -0.66 0.83
C VAL A 56 -3.58 -2.07 1.32
N GLY A 57 -3.99 -2.98 0.42
CA GLY A 57 -4.19 -4.40 0.75
C GLY A 57 -2.87 -5.11 1.05
N ALA A 58 -1.87 -4.89 0.19
CA ALA A 58 -0.49 -5.32 0.43
C ALA A 58 0.07 -4.77 1.74
N THR A 59 -0.11 -3.46 1.95
CA THR A 59 0.32 -2.76 3.16
C THR A 59 -0.36 -3.35 4.40
N ARG A 60 -1.68 -3.56 4.35
CA ARG A 60 -2.48 -4.18 5.42
C ARG A 60 -1.95 -5.56 5.84
N SER A 61 -1.59 -6.39 4.87
CA SER A 61 -0.99 -7.71 5.15
C SER A 61 0.38 -7.63 5.81
N ALA A 62 1.13 -6.54 5.59
CA ALA A 62 2.47 -6.36 6.14
C ALA A 62 2.48 -5.67 7.52
N THR A 63 1.61 -4.69 7.73
CA THR A 63 1.66 -3.78 8.90
C THR A 63 0.46 -3.92 9.84
N GLY A 64 -0.56 -4.69 9.45
CA GLY A 64 -1.87 -4.69 10.09
C GLY A 64 -2.72 -3.49 9.65
N PHE A 65 -3.85 -3.26 10.33
CA PHE A 65 -4.90 -2.31 9.89
C PHE A 65 -4.57 -0.82 10.11
N ARG A 66 -3.52 -0.51 10.88
CA ARG A 66 -3.10 0.87 11.16
C ARG A 66 -1.58 1.01 10.93
N PRO A 67 -1.15 1.40 9.73
CA PRO A 67 0.23 1.79 9.48
C PRO A 67 0.65 2.93 10.42
N ARG A 68 1.85 2.83 10.98
CA ARG A 68 2.42 3.75 11.96
C ARG A 68 3.83 4.18 11.57
N LYS A 69 4.43 5.09 12.35
CA LYS A 69 5.86 5.39 12.25
C LYS A 69 6.69 4.10 12.16
N ALA A 70 7.68 4.12 11.27
CA ALA A 70 8.57 3.02 10.88
C ALA A 70 7.93 1.87 10.06
N ASP A 71 6.64 1.95 9.71
CA ASP A 71 6.03 1.02 8.77
C ASP A 71 6.31 1.42 7.30
N ILE A 72 6.10 0.45 6.41
CA ILE A 72 6.32 0.56 4.96
C ILE A 72 4.99 0.40 4.23
N ILE A 73 4.76 1.27 3.26
CA ILE A 73 3.65 1.19 2.32
C ILE A 73 4.16 0.55 1.03
N PHE A 74 3.41 -0.42 0.51
CA PHE A 74 3.81 -1.25 -0.62
C PHE A 74 3.10 -0.86 -1.92
N SER A 75 3.75 -1.13 -3.05
CA SER A 75 3.13 -1.10 -4.38
C SER A 75 2.39 -2.39 -4.69
N ASN A 76 1.46 -2.34 -5.65
CA ASN A 76 0.68 -3.48 -6.10
C ASN A 76 1.54 -4.56 -6.80
N PRO A 77 1.11 -5.84 -6.76
CA PRO A 77 1.62 -6.83 -7.67
C PRO A 77 1.32 -6.40 -9.13
N PRO A 78 2.19 -6.75 -10.08
CA PRO A 78 3.22 -7.79 -10.00
C PRO A 78 4.61 -7.26 -9.61
N ARG A 79 4.71 -5.98 -9.19
CA ARG A 79 5.98 -5.37 -8.76
C ARG A 79 6.18 -5.62 -7.29
N PHE A 80 5.15 -5.37 -6.47
CA PHE A 80 5.11 -5.65 -5.05
C PHE A 80 6.44 -5.33 -4.36
N ARG A 81 6.72 -4.04 -4.21
CA ARG A 81 7.93 -3.54 -3.53
C ARG A 81 7.58 -2.39 -2.59
N PRO A 82 8.42 -2.14 -1.57
CA PRO A 82 8.31 -0.93 -0.76
C PRO A 82 8.26 0.31 -1.65
N MET A 83 7.23 1.12 -1.48
CA MET A 83 7.03 2.38 -2.20
C MET A 83 7.38 3.58 -1.31
N LEU A 84 6.84 3.60 -0.09
CA LEU A 84 7.04 4.67 0.89
C LEU A 84 7.40 4.10 2.26
N GLY A 85 8.19 4.84 3.02
CA GLY A 85 8.44 4.58 4.44
C GLY A 85 7.90 5.72 5.30
N ILE A 86 7.25 5.40 6.41
CA ILE A 86 6.72 6.40 7.36
C ILE A 86 7.84 6.77 8.34
N LEU A 87 8.50 7.91 8.11
CA LEU A 87 9.62 8.36 8.95
C LEU A 87 9.13 8.94 10.27
N GLU A 88 8.13 9.82 10.20
CA GLU A 88 7.52 10.48 11.35
C GLU A 88 6.00 10.51 11.17
N MET A 89 5.28 10.44 12.27
CA MET A 89 3.82 10.49 12.29
C MET A 89 3.36 11.04 13.63
N ALA A 90 2.55 12.10 13.59
CA ALA A 90 1.97 12.67 14.79
C ALA A 90 1.16 11.62 15.58
N PRO A 91 1.22 11.58 16.93
CA PRO A 91 0.48 10.60 17.73
C PRO A 91 -1.04 10.65 17.56
N THR A 92 -1.56 11.79 17.12
CA THR A 92 -2.97 12.07 16.79
C THR A 92 -3.38 11.58 15.40
N CYS A 93 -2.42 11.26 14.52
CA CYS A 93 -2.68 10.72 13.20
C CYS A 93 -3.01 9.23 13.29
N GLN A 94 -4.28 8.90 13.57
CA GLN A 94 -4.78 7.56 13.38
C GLN A 94 -5.02 7.33 11.88
N THR A 95 -4.36 6.29 11.36
CA THR A 95 -4.48 5.94 9.95
C THR A 95 -5.61 4.94 9.73
N ASP A 96 -6.17 4.97 8.53
CA ASP A 96 -7.11 3.98 8.06
C ASP A 96 -6.73 3.48 6.65
N ILE A 97 -6.80 2.16 6.49
CA ILE A 97 -6.60 1.44 5.22
C ILE A 97 -7.68 0.36 5.01
N LEU A 98 -8.82 0.52 5.67
CA LEU A 98 -9.99 -0.34 5.57
C LEU A 98 -11.11 0.36 4.79
N GLY A 99 -11.27 1.65 5.06
CA GLY A 99 -12.11 2.55 4.29
C GLY A 99 -11.58 2.71 2.87
N ARG A 100 -12.52 2.81 1.95
CA ARG A 100 -12.26 3.15 0.54
C ARG A 100 -12.41 4.65 0.34
N THR A 101 -11.86 5.15 -0.75
CA THR A 101 -12.08 6.51 -1.27
C THR A 101 -13.59 6.79 -1.39
N CYS A 102 -14.05 7.91 -0.83
CA CYS A 102 -15.45 8.34 -0.98
C CYS A 102 -15.72 8.81 -2.42
N HIS A 103 -16.97 8.69 -2.86
CA HIS A 103 -17.38 8.96 -4.25
C HIS A 103 -18.83 9.47 -4.27
N ALA A 104 -19.21 10.22 -5.31
CA ALA A 104 -20.54 10.85 -5.41
C ALA A 104 -21.70 9.86 -5.18
N THR A 105 -21.67 8.67 -5.80
CA THR A 105 -22.74 7.66 -5.68
C THR A 105 -22.95 7.18 -4.24
N LEU A 106 -21.91 7.20 -3.39
CA LEU A 106 -22.06 6.87 -1.97
C LEU A 106 -22.98 7.88 -1.28
N TYR A 107 -22.84 9.17 -1.60
CA TYR A 107 -23.61 10.23 -0.98
C TYR A 107 -25.04 10.28 -1.51
N GLU A 108 -25.21 10.05 -2.81
CA GLU A 108 -26.53 9.89 -3.41
C GLU A 108 -27.29 8.73 -2.75
N MET A 109 -26.69 7.53 -2.70
CA MET A 109 -27.33 6.35 -2.13
C MET A 109 -27.61 6.48 -0.62
N ARG A 110 -26.72 7.13 0.14
CA ARG A 110 -26.80 7.17 1.61
C ARG A 110 -27.57 8.37 2.15
N PHE A 111 -27.49 9.52 1.49
CA PHE A 111 -28.04 10.79 1.97
C PHE A 111 -29.02 11.44 0.98
N GLY A 112 -29.12 10.93 -0.24
CA GLY A 112 -29.96 11.54 -1.29
C GLY A 112 -29.36 12.80 -1.90
N PHE A 113 -28.05 13.03 -1.74
CA PHE A 113 -27.36 14.19 -2.32
C PHE A 113 -27.06 13.94 -3.79
N GLU A 114 -27.71 14.71 -4.66
CA GLU A 114 -27.46 14.67 -6.12
C GLU A 114 -26.05 15.17 -6.46
N LEU A 115 -25.53 16.15 -5.71
CA LEU A 115 -24.21 16.71 -5.88
C LEU A 115 -23.52 16.81 -4.51
N HIS A 116 -22.33 16.21 -4.40
CA HIS A 116 -21.52 16.27 -3.17
C HIS A 116 -20.03 16.12 -3.49
N THR A 117 -19.20 16.86 -2.74
CA THR A 117 -17.75 16.84 -2.89
C THR A 117 -17.18 15.50 -2.42
N ASN A 118 -16.27 14.91 -3.18
CA ASN A 118 -15.76 13.59 -2.85
C ASN A 118 -14.29 13.40 -3.23
N CYS A 119 -13.65 12.44 -2.58
CA CYS A 119 -12.25 12.13 -2.75
C CYS A 119 -11.95 11.55 -4.13
N GLN A 120 -12.84 10.71 -4.67
CA GLN A 120 -12.67 10.09 -5.99
C GLN A 120 -12.49 11.15 -7.08
N ASP A 121 -13.36 12.15 -7.12
CA ASP A 121 -13.32 13.21 -8.14
C ASP A 121 -12.14 14.16 -7.90
N THR A 122 -11.90 14.55 -6.65
CA THR A 122 -10.76 15.43 -6.29
C THR A 122 -9.42 14.78 -6.65
N MET A 123 -9.29 13.49 -6.42
CA MET A 123 -8.09 12.71 -6.75
C MET A 123 -7.96 12.52 -8.25
N ALA A 124 -9.06 12.21 -8.95
CA ALA A 124 -9.09 12.08 -10.40
C ALA A 124 -8.67 13.38 -11.10
N GLU A 125 -9.16 14.52 -10.62
CA GLU A 125 -8.74 15.83 -11.13
C GLU A 125 -7.26 16.10 -10.84
N SER A 126 -6.78 15.74 -9.65
CA SER A 126 -5.37 15.93 -9.28
C SER A 126 -4.40 15.16 -10.17
N ILE A 127 -4.78 13.98 -10.65
CA ILE A 127 -3.94 13.15 -11.51
C ILE A 127 -4.12 13.43 -13.02
N SER A 128 -5.14 14.22 -13.40
CA SER A 128 -5.45 14.52 -14.80
C SER A 128 -4.32 15.28 -15.50
N GLU A 129 -3.55 16.09 -14.75
CA GLU A 129 -2.36 16.80 -15.21
C GLU A 129 -1.30 15.85 -15.80
N TYR A 130 -1.29 14.58 -15.36
CA TYR A 130 -0.37 13.54 -15.83
C TYR A 130 -0.99 12.62 -16.89
N GLY A 131 -2.17 12.99 -17.42
CA GLY A 131 -2.90 12.21 -18.43
C GLY A 131 -3.54 10.94 -17.89
N LEU A 132 -3.67 10.82 -16.56
CA LEU A 132 -4.38 9.72 -15.91
C LEU A 132 -5.88 9.98 -15.84
N THR A 133 -6.64 8.92 -15.61
CA THR A 133 -8.10 8.96 -15.64
C THR A 133 -8.70 8.65 -14.26
N PRO A 134 -10.00 8.96 -14.03
CA PRO A 134 -10.67 8.54 -12.80
C PRO A 134 -10.59 7.03 -12.53
N ASP A 135 -10.43 6.19 -13.56
CA ASP A 135 -10.27 4.73 -13.42
C ASP A 135 -8.90 4.33 -12.82
N ASP A 136 -7.92 5.24 -12.79
CA ASP A 136 -6.59 4.97 -12.23
C ASP A 136 -6.51 5.21 -10.71
N VAL A 137 -7.46 5.96 -10.14
CA VAL A 137 -7.65 6.13 -8.69
C VAL A 137 -7.77 4.76 -8.01
N HIS A 138 -7.17 4.62 -6.84
CA HIS A 138 -7.14 3.39 -6.06
C HIS A 138 -7.40 3.66 -4.58
N ASP A 139 -7.65 2.59 -3.82
CA ASP A 139 -7.93 2.70 -2.39
C ASP A 139 -6.84 3.53 -1.68
N SER A 140 -7.31 4.52 -0.92
CA SER A 140 -6.48 5.55 -0.31
C SER A 140 -5.85 5.10 1.00
N PHE A 141 -4.67 5.66 1.28
CA PHE A 141 -4.08 5.65 2.62
C PHE A 141 -4.61 6.89 3.34
N ASN A 142 -5.48 6.70 4.32
CA ASN A 142 -6.20 7.80 4.96
C ASN A 142 -5.49 8.20 6.26
N MET A 143 -4.93 9.40 6.29
CA MET A 143 -4.29 9.99 7.48
C MET A 143 -5.30 10.85 8.25
N TRP A 144 -5.24 10.77 9.57
CA TRP A 144 -6.22 11.37 10.51
C TRP A 144 -7.68 10.92 10.30
N MET A 145 -7.90 9.84 9.56
CA MET A 145 -9.20 9.18 9.47
C MET A 145 -9.35 8.21 10.62
N ASN A 146 -9.85 8.71 11.76
CA ASN A 146 -9.99 7.89 12.95
C ASN A 146 -11.13 6.87 12.77
N THR A 147 -10.78 5.58 12.70
CA THR A 147 -11.74 4.48 12.58
C THR A 147 -11.55 3.45 13.69
N GLU A 148 -12.66 2.90 14.18
CA GLU A 148 -12.69 1.79 15.13
C GLU A 148 -13.47 0.61 14.56
N TRP A 149 -13.26 -0.58 15.11
CA TRP A 149 -13.98 -1.79 14.73
C TRP A 149 -14.25 -2.70 15.92
N ASP A 150 -15.32 -3.49 15.84
CA ASP A 150 -15.66 -4.47 16.86
C ASP A 150 -15.09 -5.87 16.56
N SER A 151 -15.37 -6.84 17.43
CA SER A 151 -14.93 -8.23 17.30
C SER A 151 -15.54 -8.97 16.11
N THR A 152 -16.59 -8.44 15.49
CA THR A 152 -17.23 -8.98 14.28
C THR A 152 -16.64 -8.40 12.99
N GLY A 153 -15.77 -7.39 13.11
CA GLY A 153 -15.18 -6.68 11.98
C GLY A 153 -16.06 -5.57 11.41
N LYS A 154 -17.14 -5.19 12.10
CA LYS A 154 -17.90 -3.98 11.74
C LYS A 154 -17.09 -2.77 12.17
N TRP A 155 -16.85 -1.84 11.25
CA TRP A 155 -16.09 -0.62 11.51
C TRP A 155 -16.96 0.64 11.42
N TRP A 156 -16.51 1.71 12.08
CA TRP A 156 -17.14 3.02 12.03
C TRP A 156 -16.10 4.14 12.20
N ILE A 157 -16.48 5.34 11.79
CA ILE A 157 -15.66 6.55 11.90
C ILE A 157 -15.94 7.19 13.25
N VAL A 158 -14.88 7.60 13.94
CA VAL A 158 -14.93 8.38 15.17
C VAL A 158 -14.32 9.77 14.94
N ARG A 159 -14.47 10.64 15.93
CA ARG A 159 -13.99 12.03 15.88
C ARG A 159 -12.50 12.08 15.48
N ASN A 160 -12.17 12.90 14.49
CA ASN A 160 -10.80 13.20 14.12
C ASN A 160 -10.11 13.98 15.26
N THR A 161 -8.90 13.57 15.64
CA THR A 161 -8.12 14.09 16.76
C THR A 161 -6.87 14.87 16.33
N GLY A 162 -6.67 15.06 15.02
CA GLY A 162 -5.58 15.84 14.45
C GLY A 162 -5.58 17.28 14.95
N ARG A 163 -4.41 17.87 15.11
CA ARG A 163 -4.20 19.23 15.62
C ARG A 163 -3.44 20.03 14.58
N ALA A 164 -3.65 21.34 14.58
CA ALA A 164 -2.84 22.25 13.78
C ALA A 164 -1.34 22.05 14.09
N GLY A 165 -0.55 21.86 13.03
CA GLY A 165 0.89 21.58 13.10
C GLY A 165 1.25 20.09 13.24
N ASP A 166 0.28 19.19 13.42
CA ASP A 166 0.55 17.75 13.30
C ASP A 166 0.99 17.40 11.88
N TYR A 167 1.97 16.52 11.74
CA TYR A 167 2.50 16.15 10.44
C TYR A 167 2.83 14.66 10.33
N VAL A 168 2.93 14.21 9.08
CA VAL A 168 3.44 12.89 8.68
C VAL A 168 4.54 13.10 7.65
N ASP A 169 5.67 12.42 7.83
CA ASP A 169 6.80 12.44 6.90
C ASP A 169 6.94 11.08 6.22
N LEU A 170 6.88 11.09 4.89
CA LEU A 170 6.95 9.92 4.03
C LEU A 170 8.21 9.99 3.16
N VAL A 171 9.13 9.04 3.31
CA VAL A 171 10.28 8.89 2.40
C VAL A 171 9.90 8.02 1.21
N SER A 172 10.26 8.44 0.01
CA SER A 172 10.07 7.63 -1.19
C SER A 172 11.25 6.71 -1.48
N PHE A 173 11.00 5.43 -1.78
CA PHE A 173 12.07 4.46 -2.11
C PHE A 173 12.46 4.43 -3.60
N PHE A 174 11.63 5.01 -4.45
CA PHE A 174 11.88 5.24 -5.88
C PHE A 174 11.11 6.49 -6.33
N ASP A 175 11.22 6.90 -7.58
CA ASP A 175 10.48 8.08 -8.05
C ASP A 175 8.98 7.79 -8.13
N ILE A 176 8.19 8.57 -7.40
CA ILE A 176 6.74 8.45 -7.36
C ILE A 176 6.07 9.74 -7.77
N LEU A 177 4.83 9.60 -8.23
CA LEU A 177 3.84 10.66 -8.25
C LEU A 177 2.98 10.51 -6.98
N ALA A 178 3.15 11.41 -6.02
CA ALA A 178 2.40 11.43 -4.77
C ALA A 178 1.18 12.34 -4.91
N VAL A 179 0.03 11.91 -4.38
CA VAL A 179 -1.27 12.60 -4.57
C VAL A 179 -2.00 12.72 -3.23
N PRO A 180 -1.57 13.64 -2.35
CA PRO A 180 -2.34 14.04 -1.17
C PRO A 180 -3.53 14.93 -1.57
N ILE A 181 -4.70 14.65 -0.98
CA ILE A 181 -5.90 15.47 -1.16
C ILE A 181 -6.59 15.71 0.19
N THR A 182 -7.35 16.80 0.30
CA THR A 182 -8.26 17.01 1.43
C THR A 182 -9.55 16.21 1.22
N CYS A 183 -9.97 15.44 2.23
CA CYS A 183 -11.16 14.59 2.15
C CYS A 183 -12.45 15.39 1.92
N GLY A 184 -13.24 14.99 0.91
CA GLY A 184 -14.53 15.62 0.58
C GLY A 184 -15.70 15.25 1.48
N SER A 185 -15.52 14.28 2.39
CA SER A 185 -16.57 13.79 3.31
C SER A 185 -16.73 14.58 4.61
N GLY A 186 -15.83 15.55 4.81
CA GLY A 186 -15.59 16.22 6.07
C GLY A 186 -16.76 16.99 6.66
N ASP A 187 -17.74 17.41 5.85
CA ASP A 187 -18.95 18.15 6.22
C ASP A 187 -20.09 17.25 6.74
N VAL A 188 -20.09 15.97 6.37
CA VAL A 188 -21.18 15.03 6.66
C VAL A 188 -20.79 13.92 7.62
N GLN A 189 -19.49 13.77 7.89
CA GLN A 189 -18.94 12.71 8.74
C GLN A 189 -17.89 13.23 9.73
N TRP A 190 -17.61 12.40 10.74
CA TRP A 190 -16.59 12.65 11.76
C TRP A 190 -15.14 12.64 11.22
N THR A 191 -14.93 12.21 9.97
CA THR A 191 -13.64 12.21 9.27
C THR A 191 -12.93 13.56 9.33
N SER A 192 -13.68 14.66 9.21
CA SER A 192 -13.14 16.01 9.44
C SER A 192 -14.04 16.84 10.36
N ASN A 193 -14.74 16.18 11.30
CA ASN A 193 -15.57 16.85 12.31
C ASN A 193 -16.55 17.92 11.75
N PHE A 194 -17.23 17.62 10.64
CA PHE A 194 -18.25 18.48 10.01
C PHE A 194 -17.73 19.82 9.47
N SER A 195 -16.43 19.92 9.15
CA SER A 195 -15.83 21.13 8.62
C SER A 195 -14.57 20.81 7.83
N PHE A 196 -14.38 21.47 6.70
CA PHE A 196 -13.17 21.34 5.88
C PHE A 196 -12.08 22.31 6.32
N LYS A 197 -10.84 21.85 6.33
CA LYS A 197 -9.66 22.67 6.67
C LYS A 197 -8.55 22.42 5.64
N PRO A 198 -7.67 23.41 5.42
CA PRO A 198 -6.54 23.23 4.54
C PRO A 198 -5.49 22.28 5.16
N ILE A 199 -4.67 21.72 4.27
CA ILE A 199 -3.43 21.01 4.62
C ILE A 199 -2.25 21.65 3.90
N ARG A 200 -1.04 21.43 4.41
CA ARG A 200 0.20 21.88 3.76
C ARG A 200 1.03 20.69 3.36
N ILE A 201 1.51 20.71 2.13
CA ILE A 201 2.42 19.71 1.60
C ILE A 201 3.78 20.34 1.33
N GLN A 202 4.84 19.70 1.81
CA GLN A 202 6.22 20.15 1.63
C GLN A 202 7.07 18.99 1.14
N ILE A 203 8.03 19.25 0.26
CA ILE A 203 8.99 18.23 -0.19
C ILE A 203 10.39 18.69 0.19
N PHE A 204 11.11 17.81 0.87
CA PHE A 204 12.50 17.98 1.24
C PHE A 204 13.37 17.08 0.36
N GLU A 205 14.47 17.64 -0.14
CA GLU A 205 15.46 16.92 -0.91
C GLU A 205 16.04 15.73 -0.11
N ALA A 206 16.53 14.73 -0.83
CA ALA A 206 17.16 13.57 -0.21
C ALA A 206 18.45 13.95 0.53
N SER A 207 18.59 13.48 1.77
CA SER A 207 19.80 13.63 2.58
C SER A 207 20.65 12.35 2.57
N ALA A 208 21.82 12.38 3.20
CA ALA A 208 22.60 11.17 3.42
C ALA A 208 21.81 10.11 4.22
N ASP A 209 21.05 10.55 5.22
CA ASP A 209 20.28 9.68 6.10
C ASP A 209 19.13 8.98 5.33
N THR A 210 18.38 9.72 4.52
CA THR A 210 17.25 9.14 3.77
C THR A 210 17.72 8.25 2.64
N ARG A 211 18.83 8.59 1.98
CA ARG A 211 19.48 7.71 0.98
C ARG A 211 19.94 6.40 1.59
N ALA A 212 20.52 6.42 2.78
CA ALA A 212 20.94 5.20 3.47
C ALA A 212 19.77 4.24 3.75
N ILE A 213 18.57 4.76 4.10
CA ILE A 213 17.37 3.93 4.24
C ILE A 213 16.98 3.33 2.88
N VAL A 214 16.93 4.15 1.83
CA VAL A 214 16.57 3.71 0.47
C VAL A 214 17.49 2.57 0.01
N ASP A 215 18.79 2.69 0.26
CA ASP A 215 19.79 1.66 -0.08
C ASP A 215 19.55 0.35 0.69
N GLN A 216 19.24 0.42 1.99
CA GLN A 216 18.91 -0.76 2.79
C GLN A 216 17.66 -1.48 2.26
N VAL A 217 16.63 -0.72 1.93
CA VAL A 217 15.38 -1.25 1.38
C VAL A 217 15.63 -1.87 0.00
N ASN A 218 16.36 -1.18 -0.87
CA ASN A 218 16.70 -1.69 -2.21
C ASN A 218 17.60 -2.93 -2.17
N ALA A 219 18.54 -3.02 -1.22
CA ALA A 219 19.36 -4.21 -1.03
C ALA A 219 18.53 -5.46 -0.69
N ARG A 220 17.44 -5.29 0.07
CA ARG A 220 16.55 -6.38 0.47
C ARG A 220 15.47 -6.69 -0.58
N TYR A 221 14.81 -5.68 -1.11
CA TYR A 221 13.62 -5.84 -1.95
C TYR A 221 13.88 -5.65 -3.44
N GLY A 222 14.88 -4.86 -3.83
CA GLY A 222 15.15 -4.54 -5.24
C GLY A 222 15.80 -5.66 -6.06
N ARG A 223 16.16 -6.79 -5.43
CA ARG A 223 16.84 -7.94 -6.08
C ARG A 223 15.95 -9.18 -6.23
N LEU A 224 14.64 -9.04 -5.98
CA LEU A 224 13.72 -10.16 -6.03
C LEU A 224 13.38 -10.53 -7.49
N LYS A 225 13.81 -11.70 -7.93
CA LYS A 225 13.63 -12.21 -9.32
C LYS A 225 12.17 -12.25 -9.79
N ASN A 226 11.23 -12.36 -8.86
CA ASN A 226 9.79 -12.46 -9.15
C ASN A 226 9.06 -11.12 -9.22
N GLN A 227 9.72 -9.99 -8.93
CA GLN A 227 9.16 -8.68 -9.22
C GLN A 227 9.17 -8.48 -10.73
N ARG A 228 7.99 -8.43 -11.33
CA ARG A 228 7.84 -8.33 -12.77
C ARG A 228 7.91 -6.85 -13.18
N THR A 229 8.66 -6.60 -14.23
CA THR A 229 8.85 -5.29 -14.86
C THR A 229 8.04 -5.24 -16.16
N VAL A 230 7.88 -4.06 -16.76
CA VAL A 230 7.07 -3.88 -17.97
C VAL A 230 7.56 -4.78 -19.11
N ASP A 231 8.88 -4.94 -19.26
CA ASP A 231 9.52 -5.82 -20.25
C ASP A 231 9.20 -7.31 -20.07
N LYS A 232 8.80 -7.73 -18.85
CA LYS A 232 8.42 -9.11 -18.55
C LYS A 232 6.93 -9.37 -18.79
N PHE A 233 6.17 -8.35 -19.17
CA PHE A 233 4.78 -8.54 -19.57
C PHE A 233 4.69 -9.09 -20.98
N ARG A 234 3.82 -10.08 -21.14
CA ARG A 234 3.62 -10.77 -22.43
C ARG A 234 2.58 -10.09 -23.32
N VAL A 235 1.81 -9.14 -22.77
CA VAL A 235 0.75 -8.43 -23.49
C VAL A 235 1.34 -7.16 -24.08
N ARG A 236 1.55 -7.15 -25.40
CA ARG A 236 2.05 -5.99 -26.15
C ARG A 236 0.91 -5.06 -26.60
N ASP A 237 -0.21 -5.66 -26.97
CA ASP A 237 -1.40 -4.92 -27.42
C ASP A 237 -2.36 -4.78 -26.24
N ILE A 238 -2.40 -3.58 -25.66
CA ILE A 238 -3.32 -3.25 -24.57
C ILE A 238 -4.67 -2.91 -25.18
N LYS A 239 -5.75 -3.43 -24.59
CA LYS A 239 -7.12 -3.08 -24.99
C LYS A 239 -7.37 -1.60 -24.74
N THR A 240 -7.79 -0.89 -25.79
CA THR A 240 -8.26 0.50 -25.70
C THR A 240 -9.78 0.59 -25.51
N ASP A 241 -10.51 -0.45 -25.91
CA ASP A 241 -11.93 -0.62 -25.63
C ASP A 241 -12.15 -1.30 -24.27
N ARG A 242 -13.15 -0.84 -23.53
CA ARG A 242 -13.52 -1.36 -22.21
C ARG A 242 -14.30 -2.67 -22.31
N GLU A 243 -14.92 -2.98 -23.45
CA GLU A 243 -15.70 -4.20 -23.61
C GLU A 243 -14.82 -5.47 -23.64
N LEU A 244 -15.22 -6.48 -22.85
CA LEU A 244 -14.49 -7.72 -22.73
C LEU A 244 -14.86 -8.70 -23.85
N ARG A 245 -14.09 -8.69 -24.94
CA ARG A 245 -14.14 -9.71 -26.00
C ARG A 245 -12.94 -10.66 -25.96
N PRO A 246 -13.10 -11.96 -26.22
CA PRO A 246 -11.98 -12.89 -26.31
C PRO A 246 -11.13 -12.56 -27.54
N THR A 247 -9.81 -12.63 -27.39
CA THR A 247 -8.89 -12.52 -28.53
C THR A 247 -8.92 -13.86 -29.30
N PRO A 248 -9.38 -13.90 -30.56
CA PRO A 248 -9.46 -15.15 -31.31
C PRO A 248 -8.09 -15.82 -31.43
N GLY A 249 -8.05 -17.14 -31.20
CA GLY A 249 -6.81 -17.92 -31.29
C GLY A 249 -5.77 -17.66 -30.20
N TRP A 250 -6.11 -16.89 -29.15
CA TRP A 250 -5.19 -16.64 -28.03
C TRP A 250 -4.82 -17.93 -27.30
N LYS A 251 -3.52 -18.15 -27.12
CA LYS A 251 -2.98 -19.25 -26.33
C LYS A 251 -2.30 -18.67 -25.08
N PRO A 252 -2.72 -19.07 -23.87
CA PRO A 252 -2.10 -18.59 -22.65
C PRO A 252 -0.63 -19.00 -22.61
N GLN A 253 0.23 -18.04 -22.30
CA GLN A 253 1.61 -18.32 -21.96
C GLN A 253 1.79 -17.89 -20.50
N PHE A 254 1.74 -18.83 -19.55
CA PHE A 254 2.06 -18.51 -18.15
C PHE A 254 3.57 -18.62 -17.89
N VAL A 255 4.11 -17.82 -16.96
CA VAL A 255 5.57 -17.68 -16.77
C VAL A 255 6.19 -18.93 -16.14
N ASN A 256 5.48 -19.60 -15.21
CA ASN A 256 5.95 -20.78 -14.48
C ASN A 256 5.05 -22.00 -14.77
N TYR A 257 4.65 -22.19 -16.03
CA TYR A 257 3.78 -23.29 -16.45
C TYR A 257 4.29 -23.98 -17.73
N PRO A 258 4.14 -25.30 -17.85
CA PRO A 258 3.63 -26.22 -16.82
C PRO A 258 4.61 -26.34 -15.64
N ILE A 259 4.08 -26.57 -14.43
CA ILE A 259 4.92 -26.94 -13.29
C ILE A 259 5.48 -28.33 -13.59
N LYS A 260 6.80 -28.47 -13.47
CA LYS A 260 7.45 -29.79 -13.50
C LYS A 260 7.43 -30.35 -12.08
N VAL A 261 6.91 -31.57 -11.94
CA VAL A 261 6.91 -32.32 -10.68
C VAL A 261 7.96 -33.41 -10.80
N GLU A 262 8.88 -33.46 -9.85
CA GLU A 262 9.95 -34.45 -9.76
C GLU A 262 9.90 -35.08 -8.37
N ASP A 263 9.84 -36.41 -8.30
CA ASP A 263 9.88 -37.14 -7.04
C ASP A 263 11.30 -37.14 -6.49
N THR A 264 11.48 -36.60 -5.29
CA THR A 264 12.77 -36.61 -4.58
C THR A 264 12.77 -37.71 -3.53
N PRO A 265 13.65 -38.73 -3.64
CA PRO A 265 13.73 -39.77 -2.62
C PRO A 265 14.20 -39.18 -1.29
N VAL A 266 13.49 -39.49 -0.21
CA VAL A 266 13.84 -39.10 1.16
C VAL A 266 13.95 -40.36 1.99
N GLU A 267 15.16 -40.65 2.48
CA GLU A 267 15.39 -41.78 3.36
C GLU A 267 14.95 -41.43 4.79
N LEU A 268 14.20 -42.33 5.43
CA LEU A 268 13.75 -42.21 6.81
C LEU A 268 14.30 -43.38 7.63
N SER A 269 14.77 -43.09 8.84
CA SER A 269 15.00 -44.15 9.84
C SER A 269 13.68 -44.83 10.22
N GLN A 270 13.75 -46.04 10.80
CA GLN A 270 12.55 -46.72 11.30
C GLN A 270 11.76 -45.91 12.34
N ALA A 271 12.45 -45.08 13.13
CA ALA A 271 11.80 -44.20 14.10
C ALA A 271 11.04 -43.06 13.41
N GLU A 272 11.66 -42.42 12.42
CA GLU A 272 11.02 -41.35 11.63
C GLU A 272 9.85 -41.87 10.80
N HIS A 273 10.01 -43.05 10.19
CA HIS A 273 8.94 -43.68 9.43
C HIS A 273 7.73 -44.00 10.33
N ARG A 274 7.93 -44.60 11.51
CA ARG A 274 6.85 -44.85 12.47
C ARG A 274 6.17 -43.57 12.93
N LYS A 275 6.94 -42.49 13.13
CA LYS A 275 6.38 -41.19 13.48
C LYS A 275 5.55 -40.59 12.34
N ALA A 276 6.02 -40.69 11.10
CA ALA A 276 5.29 -40.22 9.94
C ALA A 276 4.00 -41.04 9.70
N GLN A 277 4.05 -42.37 9.90
CA GLN A 277 2.86 -43.24 9.85
C GLN A 277 1.83 -42.86 10.93
N SER A 278 2.28 -42.65 12.17
CA SER A 278 1.37 -42.23 13.24
C SER A 278 0.69 -40.88 12.94
N LEU A 279 1.41 -39.95 12.32
CA LEU A 279 0.82 -38.68 11.87
C LEU A 279 -0.15 -38.87 10.69
N GLN A 280 0.16 -39.79 9.77
CA GLN A 280 -0.75 -40.15 8.69
C GLN A 280 -2.06 -40.74 9.23
N GLU A 281 -1.99 -41.65 10.20
CA GLU A 281 -3.16 -42.27 10.87
C GLU A 281 -4.03 -41.22 11.59
N GLN A 282 -3.43 -40.13 12.04
CA GLN A 282 -4.13 -38.97 12.61
C GLN A 282 -4.69 -38.00 11.56
N GLY A 283 -4.57 -38.33 10.26
CA GLY A 283 -5.09 -37.53 9.14
C GLY A 283 -4.19 -36.38 8.72
N PHE A 284 -2.93 -36.33 9.14
CA PHE A 284 -2.02 -35.22 8.81
C PHE A 284 -1.61 -35.18 7.32
N GLY A 285 -1.66 -36.32 6.63
CA GLY A 285 -1.36 -36.46 5.20
C GLY A 285 -1.97 -37.72 4.62
N ASN A 286 -2.05 -37.79 3.29
CA ASN A 286 -2.65 -38.93 2.59
C ASN A 286 -1.77 -40.19 2.64
N ASP A 287 -0.45 -40.00 2.60
CA ASP A 287 0.57 -41.03 2.72
C ASP A 287 1.80 -40.50 3.49
N VAL A 288 2.75 -41.38 3.80
CA VAL A 288 4.00 -41.03 4.52
C VAL A 288 4.79 -39.92 3.79
N GLY A 289 4.81 -39.93 2.46
CA GLY A 289 5.50 -38.91 1.66
C GLY A 289 4.84 -37.54 1.78
N ASP A 290 3.50 -37.48 1.73
CA ASP A 290 2.72 -36.27 1.97
C ASP A 290 2.95 -35.71 3.37
N VAL A 291 2.98 -36.58 4.39
CA VAL A 291 3.30 -36.19 5.78
C VAL A 291 4.69 -35.54 5.86
N VAL A 292 5.71 -36.17 5.27
CA VAL A 292 7.09 -35.64 5.27
C VAL A 292 7.14 -34.32 4.53
N ARG A 293 6.55 -34.23 3.33
CA ARG A 293 6.51 -33.00 2.54
C ARG A 293 5.84 -31.86 3.31
N ARG A 294 4.69 -32.11 3.95
CA ARG A 294 3.99 -31.11 4.79
C ARG A 294 4.85 -30.67 5.96
N ALA A 295 5.48 -31.61 6.66
CA ALA A 295 6.36 -31.30 7.79
C ALA A 295 7.55 -30.45 7.37
N VAL A 296 8.21 -30.78 6.25
CA VAL A 296 9.30 -30.00 5.66
C VAL A 296 8.82 -28.60 5.29
N MET A 297 7.68 -28.47 4.61
CA MET A 297 7.16 -27.15 4.23
C MET A 297 6.77 -26.30 5.43
N ILE A 298 6.22 -26.89 6.50
CA ILE A 298 5.95 -26.20 7.77
C ILE A 298 7.27 -25.75 8.42
N TRP A 299 8.29 -26.60 8.43
CA TRP A 299 9.61 -26.23 8.91
C TRP A 299 10.21 -25.09 8.09
N CYS A 300 10.15 -25.17 6.76
CA CYS A 300 10.62 -24.12 5.85
C CYS A 300 9.90 -22.78 6.12
N ASN A 301 8.57 -22.80 6.31
CA ASN A 301 7.81 -21.60 6.64
C ASN A 301 8.24 -21.01 7.99
N LYS A 302 8.58 -21.85 8.97
CA LYS A 302 9.00 -21.40 10.30
C LYS A 302 10.45 -20.88 10.32
N HIS A 303 11.35 -21.47 9.54
CA HIS A 303 12.79 -21.26 9.68
C HIS A 303 13.46 -20.56 8.49
N LEU A 304 12.91 -20.69 7.29
CA LEU A 304 13.47 -20.09 6.06
C LEU A 304 12.73 -18.83 5.60
N ALA A 305 11.47 -18.64 6.01
CA ALA A 305 10.71 -17.46 5.66
C ALA A 305 11.35 -16.21 6.30
N ARG A 306 11.95 -15.34 5.46
CA ARG A 306 12.56 -14.08 5.90
C ARG A 306 11.51 -12.99 6.06
N GLY A 307 10.71 -13.09 7.11
CA GLY A 307 9.70 -12.09 7.51
C GLY A 307 10.16 -11.19 8.66
N GLY A 308 11.36 -10.61 8.60
CA GLY A 308 11.78 -9.64 9.63
C GLY A 308 11.28 -8.24 9.31
N LYS A 309 10.75 -7.50 10.29
CA LYS A 309 10.63 -6.03 10.20
C LYS A 309 11.98 -5.44 9.77
N LEU A 310 12.01 -4.41 8.94
CA LEU A 310 13.22 -3.60 8.82
C LEU A 310 13.47 -3.00 10.20
N THR A 311 14.41 -3.56 10.94
CA THR A 311 14.96 -2.90 12.13
C THR A 311 15.83 -1.76 11.62
N VAL A 312 15.20 -0.59 11.43
CA VAL A 312 15.95 0.66 11.35
C VAL A 312 16.56 0.86 12.74
N PRO A 313 17.89 0.97 12.89
CA PRO A 313 18.47 1.32 14.18
C PRO A 313 17.94 2.69 14.58
N MET A 314 17.06 2.74 15.58
CA MET A 314 16.66 3.99 16.21
C MET A 314 17.74 4.41 17.19
N ILE A 315 18.27 5.62 16.99
CA ILE A 315 19.17 6.31 17.93
C ILE A 315 18.34 6.84 19.11
#